data_AF-A0A6A4DYH7-F1
#
_entry.id   AF-A0A6A4DYH7-F1
#
_cell.length_a   1.000
_cell.length_b   1.000
_cell.length_c   1.000
_cell.angle_alpha   90.00
_cell.angle_beta   90.00
_cell.angle_gamma   90.00
#
_symmetry.space_group_name_H-M   'P 1'
#
loop_
_entity.id
_entity.type
_entity.pdbx_description
1 polymer ?
#
loop_
_entity_poly.entity_id
_entity_poly.type
_entity_poly.pdbx_seq_one_letter_code
_entity_poly.pdbx_strand_id
1 'polypeptide(L)'
;MAEVLEESRVPNLAVTVACWAALWTLILNCVPAGDRGRNHIIMLNAAHGVVSTLTSTVTLYYGLDTTLSVAVSLSYFLVDLAAMVHADGLRNLLALRQSRLMDYGHHIFGLYWGVVLFVNEATVCDASFGNAYVWMQTNEVSTGFYNWFRLTDSTVAGALFASSFFLSRVVFNTVYIIPRVASQCQPLYVLGCSPFFMLQYVWFYMIARKLVSSAPGALRDKNLQLQKGAPSTDEYPTEETKKEA
;
A
#
# COMPACT_ATOMS: atom_id res chain seq x y z
N MET A 1 -25.03 26.07 33.75
CA MET A 1 -24.53 25.51 32.47
C MET A 1 -23.55 24.44 32.84
N ALA A 2 -23.93 23.17 32.71
CA ALA A 2 -22.99 22.07 32.89
C ALA A 2 -22.06 22.07 31.68
N GLU A 3 -20.77 22.30 31.90
CA GLU A 3 -19.74 21.85 30.96
C GLU A 3 -19.94 20.34 30.83
N VAL A 4 -20.48 19.91 29.69
CA VAL A 4 -20.31 18.53 29.26
C VAL A 4 -18.83 18.40 28.99
N LEU A 5 -18.08 17.87 29.96
CA LEU A 5 -16.72 17.39 29.76
C LEU A 5 -16.82 16.36 28.63
N GLU A 6 -16.47 16.75 27.40
CA GLU A 6 -16.29 15.78 26.32
C GLU A 6 -15.22 14.79 26.80
N GLU A 7 -15.64 13.57 27.14
CA GLU A 7 -14.71 12.51 27.47
C GLU A 7 -13.78 12.29 26.27
N SER A 8 -12.47 12.41 26.52
CA SER A 8 -11.47 12.16 25.48
C SER A 8 -11.68 10.77 24.89
N ARG A 9 -11.78 10.69 23.56
CA ARG A 9 -11.91 9.42 22.81
C ARG A 9 -10.58 8.64 22.72
N VAL A 10 -9.47 9.23 23.17
CA VAL A 10 -8.11 8.68 23.05
C VAL A 10 -7.91 7.37 23.82
N PRO A 11 -8.39 7.19 25.06
CA PRO A 11 -8.29 5.90 25.76
C PRO A 11 -9.03 4.78 25.03
N ASN A 12 -10.22 5.07 24.49
CA ASN A 12 -10.99 4.11 23.69
C ASN A 12 -10.23 3.70 22.42
N LEU A 13 -9.58 4.66 21.75
CA LEU A 13 -8.70 4.36 20.62
C LEU A 13 -7.56 3.44 21.05
N ALA A 14 -6.86 3.74 22.15
CA ALA A 14 -5.73 2.95 22.61
C ALA A 14 -6.10 1.49 22.91
N VAL A 15 -7.22 1.27 23.62
CA VAL A 15 -7.75 -0.08 23.89
C VAL A 15 -8.10 -0.78 22.58
N THR A 16 -8.81 -0.11 21.68
CA THR A 16 -9.22 -0.70 20.40
C THR A 16 -8.02 -1.05 19.53
N VAL A 17 -6.99 -0.20 19.50
CA VAL A 17 -5.72 -0.46 18.80
C VAL A 17 -5.02 -1.68 19.40
N ALA A 18 -4.97 -1.81 20.73
CA ALA A 18 -4.38 -2.98 21.39
C ALA A 18 -5.12 -4.28 21.04
N CYS A 19 -6.46 -4.27 21.05
CA CYS A 19 -7.26 -5.43 20.67
C CYS A 19 -7.03 -5.84 19.21
N TRP A 20 -7.04 -4.89 18.28
CA TRP A 20 -6.76 -5.18 16.88
C TRP A 20 -5.31 -5.59 16.63
N ALA A 21 -4.34 -5.03 17.36
CA ALA A 21 -2.94 -5.42 17.24
C ALA A 21 -2.73 -6.88 17.65
N ALA A 22 -3.42 -7.33 18.70
CA ALA A 22 -3.43 -8.74 19.10
C ALA A 22 -4.02 -9.63 17.99
N LEU A 23 -5.12 -9.21 17.36
CA LEU A 23 -5.74 -9.95 16.25
C LEU A 23 -4.83 -10.00 15.01
N TRP A 24 -4.22 -8.88 14.61
CA TRP A 24 -3.26 -8.86 13.49
C TRP A 24 -2.05 -9.73 13.75
N THR A 25 -1.54 -9.70 14.98
CA THR A 25 -0.44 -10.57 15.41
C THR A 25 -0.85 -12.05 15.35
N LEU A 26 -2.07 -12.39 15.78
CA LEU A 26 -2.58 -13.75 15.67
C LEU A 26 -2.66 -14.19 14.20
N ILE A 27 -3.24 -13.35 13.32
CA ILE A 27 -3.32 -13.63 11.87
C ILE A 27 -1.93 -13.86 11.29
N LEU A 28 -0.97 -12.98 11.61
CA LEU A 28 0.40 -13.07 11.13
C LEU A 28 1.07 -14.41 11.53
N ASN A 29 0.82 -14.89 12.75
CA ASN A 29 1.39 -16.13 13.27
C ASN A 29 0.65 -17.40 12.82
N CYS A 30 -0.66 -17.31 12.55
CA CYS A 30 -1.45 -18.45 12.09
C CYS A 30 -1.25 -18.76 10.60
N VAL A 31 -0.89 -17.78 9.78
CA VAL A 31 -0.63 -18.01 8.37
C VAL A 31 0.80 -18.53 8.18
N PRO A 32 1.01 -19.71 7.57
CA PRO A 32 2.34 -20.22 7.34
C PRO A 32 3.13 -19.33 6.38
N ALA A 33 4.45 -19.22 6.61
CA ALA A 33 5.29 -18.32 5.83
C ALA A 33 5.42 -18.71 4.34
N GLY A 34 5.12 -19.98 4.01
CA GLY A 34 5.22 -20.56 2.67
C GLY A 34 6.65 -20.61 2.13
N ASP A 35 6.81 -21.13 0.91
CA ASP A 35 8.13 -21.44 0.32
C ASP A 35 9.02 -20.20 0.14
N ARG A 36 8.41 -19.03 -0.04
CA ARG A 36 9.12 -17.74 -0.19
C ARG A 36 9.32 -17.00 1.13
N GLY A 37 8.88 -17.57 2.26
CA GLY A 37 9.01 -17.00 3.60
C GLY A 37 8.26 -15.67 3.81
N ARG A 38 7.30 -15.32 2.94
CA ARG A 38 6.63 -14.00 2.93
C ARG A 38 5.11 -14.07 2.77
N ASN A 39 4.53 -15.27 2.66
CA ASN A 39 3.10 -15.43 2.39
C ASN A 39 2.25 -14.89 3.54
N HIS A 40 2.70 -15.09 4.78
CA HIS A 40 2.07 -14.56 5.98
C HIS A 40 1.91 -13.02 5.97
N ILE A 41 2.96 -12.28 5.59
CA ILE A 41 2.90 -10.81 5.44
C ILE A 41 1.96 -10.41 4.30
N ILE A 42 2.07 -11.09 3.15
CA ILE A 42 1.21 -10.81 1.99
C ILE A 42 -0.28 -11.01 2.33
N MET A 43 -0.58 -12.06 3.10
CA MET A 43 -1.94 -12.35 3.57
C MET A 43 -2.42 -11.33 4.61
N LEU A 44 -1.56 -10.90 5.54
CA LEU A 44 -1.90 -9.84 6.48
C LEU A 44 -2.30 -8.55 5.76
N ASN A 45 -1.53 -8.15 4.74
CA ASN A 45 -1.79 -6.93 3.96
C ASN A 45 -3.09 -7.06 3.15
N ALA A 46 -3.39 -8.25 2.63
CA ALA A 46 -4.65 -8.52 1.96
C ALA A 46 -5.84 -8.41 2.93
N ALA A 47 -5.71 -9.00 4.12
CA ALA A 47 -6.74 -8.96 5.16
C ALA A 47 -6.99 -7.53 5.63
N HIS A 48 -5.93 -6.76 5.90
CA HIS A 48 -6.06 -5.34 6.23
C HIS A 48 -6.75 -4.57 5.12
N GLY A 49 -6.40 -4.80 3.85
CA GLY A 49 -7.02 -4.09 2.74
C GLY A 49 -8.55 -4.27 2.69
N VAL A 50 -9.03 -5.49 2.94
CA VAL A 50 -10.46 -5.79 3.01
C VAL A 50 -11.10 -5.17 4.26
N VAL A 51 -10.54 -5.42 5.43
CA VAL A 51 -11.12 -4.98 6.71
C VAL A 51 -11.14 -3.46 6.82
N SER A 52 -10.07 -2.78 6.44
CA SER A 52 -9.99 -1.32 6.45
C SER A 52 -10.96 -0.68 5.47
N THR A 53 -11.08 -1.21 4.24
CA THR A 53 -12.06 -0.71 3.26
C THR A 53 -13.49 -0.89 3.76
N LEU A 54 -13.83 -2.06 4.30
CA LEU A 54 -15.18 -2.33 4.80
C LEU A 54 -15.54 -1.46 6.01
N THR A 55 -14.66 -1.44 7.02
CA THR A 55 -14.91 -0.68 8.24
C THR A 55 -15.00 0.82 7.98
N SER A 56 -14.12 1.38 7.14
CA SER A 56 -14.21 2.79 6.73
C SER A 56 -15.48 3.10 5.95
N THR A 57 -15.85 2.25 4.98
CA THR A 57 -17.08 2.44 4.20
C THR A 57 -18.31 2.44 5.09
N VAL A 58 -18.41 1.50 6.04
CA VAL A 58 -19.50 1.43 7.01
C VAL A 58 -19.52 2.66 7.92
N THR A 59 -18.35 3.06 8.45
CA THR A 59 -18.22 4.27 9.27
C THR A 59 -18.74 5.50 8.53
N LEU A 60 -18.30 5.72 7.29
CA LEU A 60 -18.67 6.90 6.51
C LEU A 60 -20.14 6.87 6.07
N TYR A 61 -20.64 5.72 5.62
CA TYR A 61 -22.00 5.59 5.12
C TYR A 61 -23.06 5.81 6.21
N TYR A 62 -22.82 5.29 7.41
CA TYR A 62 -23.76 5.41 8.53
C TYR A 62 -23.42 6.56 9.50
N GLY A 63 -22.36 7.33 9.24
CA GLY A 63 -21.93 8.42 10.12
C GLY A 63 -21.53 7.94 11.53
N LEU A 64 -20.86 6.79 11.61
CA LEU A 64 -20.48 6.18 12.89
C LEU A 64 -19.22 6.83 13.47
N ASP A 65 -18.98 6.56 14.76
CA ASP A 65 -17.73 6.89 15.41
C ASP A 65 -16.52 6.25 14.67
N THR A 66 -15.49 7.06 14.45
CA THR A 66 -14.30 6.69 13.66
C THR A 66 -13.28 5.83 14.42
N THR A 67 -13.44 5.64 15.74
CA THR A 67 -12.47 4.93 16.59
C THR A 67 -12.15 3.54 16.04
N LEU A 68 -13.17 2.79 15.62
CA LEU A 68 -12.98 1.44 15.11
C LEU A 68 -12.19 1.43 13.79
N SER A 69 -12.61 2.22 12.80
CA SER A 69 -11.97 2.26 11.48
C SER A 69 -10.54 2.83 11.56
N VAL A 70 -10.31 3.84 12.40
CA VAL A 70 -8.96 4.34 12.68
C VAL A 70 -8.11 3.26 13.36
N ALA A 71 -8.63 2.59 14.40
CA ALA A 71 -7.88 1.58 15.15
C ALA A 71 -7.48 0.37 14.29
N VAL A 72 -8.36 -0.08 13.39
CA VAL A 72 -8.07 -1.16 12.42
C VAL A 72 -6.79 -0.89 11.65
N SER A 73 -6.63 0.31 11.11
CA SER A 73 -5.46 0.65 10.30
C SER A 73 -4.25 1.04 11.14
N LEU A 74 -4.43 1.76 12.25
CA LEU A 74 -3.31 2.09 13.16
C LEU A 74 -2.65 0.82 13.71
N SER A 75 -3.44 -0.12 14.20
CA SER A 75 -2.92 -1.39 14.72
C SER A 75 -2.23 -2.22 13.64
N TYR A 76 -2.78 -2.27 12.42
CA TYR A 76 -2.12 -2.94 11.30
C TYR A 76 -0.77 -2.28 10.99
N PHE A 77 -0.73 -0.95 10.85
CA PHE A 77 0.52 -0.26 10.54
C PHE A 77 1.58 -0.48 11.64
N LEU A 78 1.18 -0.57 12.91
CA LEU A 78 2.10 -0.90 14.01
C LEU A 78 2.64 -2.33 13.88
N VAL A 79 1.76 -3.31 13.69
CA VAL A 79 2.13 -4.73 13.63
C VAL A 79 2.98 -5.04 12.40
N ASP A 80 2.59 -4.56 11.21
CA ASP A 80 3.37 -4.78 9.99
C ASP A 80 4.72 -4.03 10.08
N LEU A 81 4.76 -2.80 10.60
CA LEU A 81 6.03 -2.09 10.80
C LEU A 81 6.98 -2.85 11.73
N ALA A 82 6.49 -3.42 12.83
CA ALA A 82 7.28 -4.25 13.72
C ALA A 82 7.81 -5.51 13.01
N ALA A 83 6.95 -6.18 12.23
CA ALA A 83 7.34 -7.34 11.42
C ALA A 83 8.39 -6.97 10.35
N MET A 84 8.24 -5.81 9.71
CA MET A 84 9.20 -5.29 8.74
C MET A 84 10.56 -5.04 9.38
N VAL A 85 10.62 -4.36 10.54
CA VAL A 85 11.87 -4.12 11.28
C VAL A 85 12.53 -5.42 11.72
N HIS A 86 11.73 -6.39 12.19
CA HIS A 86 12.23 -7.70 12.58
C HIS A 86 12.86 -8.45 11.39
N ALA A 87 12.19 -8.43 10.23
CA ALA A 87 12.64 -9.13 9.03
C ALA A 87 13.86 -8.48 8.36
N ASP A 88 13.90 -7.15 8.29
CA ASP A 88 14.96 -6.42 7.57
C ASP A 88 16.20 -6.15 8.45
N GLY A 89 15.99 -6.06 9.78
CA GLY A 89 17.03 -5.75 10.75
C GLY A 89 17.42 -4.27 10.78
N LEU A 90 17.53 -3.69 11.98
CA LEU A 90 17.77 -2.26 12.19
C LEU A 90 19.03 -1.71 11.50
N ARG A 91 20.08 -2.52 11.37
CA ARG A 91 21.36 -2.11 10.78
C ARG A 91 21.31 -1.96 9.26
N ASN A 92 20.35 -2.60 8.59
CA ASN A 92 20.28 -2.66 7.14
C ASN A 92 19.29 -1.64 6.55
N LEU A 93 18.58 -0.89 7.38
CA LEU A 93 17.47 -0.03 6.94
C LEU A 93 17.87 0.95 5.83
N LEU A 94 19.06 1.56 5.93
CA LEU A 94 19.55 2.52 4.94
C LEU A 94 20.03 1.87 3.63
N ALA A 95 20.31 0.57 3.64
CA ALA A 95 20.71 -0.19 2.46
C ALA A 95 19.52 -0.81 1.71
N LEU A 96 18.29 -0.58 2.18
CA LEU A 96 17.09 -1.12 1.57
C LEU A 96 16.81 -0.49 0.21
N ARG A 97 16.20 -1.30 -0.68
CA ARG A 97 15.72 -0.81 -1.97
C ARG A 97 14.69 0.30 -1.77
N GLN A 98 14.65 1.27 -2.68
CA GLN A 98 13.73 2.41 -2.62
C GLN A 98 12.26 2.01 -2.40
N SER A 99 11.79 0.94 -3.08
CA SER A 99 10.41 0.45 -2.89
C SER A 99 10.13 0.04 -1.45
N ARG A 100 11.12 -0.54 -0.77
CA ARG A 100 10.99 -0.97 0.63
C ARG A 100 11.05 0.22 1.59
N LEU A 101 11.89 1.21 1.31
CA LEU A 101 11.91 2.47 2.05
C LEU A 101 10.57 3.23 1.94
N MET A 102 9.92 3.17 0.77
CA MET A 102 8.58 3.73 0.59
C MET A 102 7.53 3.00 1.45
N ASP A 103 7.61 1.68 1.59
CA ASP A 103 6.73 0.92 2.49
C ASP A 103 6.89 1.42 3.94
N TYR A 104 8.12 1.62 4.41
CA TYR A 104 8.39 2.21 5.73
C TYR A 104 7.77 3.60 5.88
N GLY A 105 7.98 4.47 4.89
CA GLY A 105 7.39 5.80 4.85
C GLY A 105 5.86 5.74 4.95
N HIS A 106 5.22 4.88 4.16
CA HIS A 106 3.77 4.69 4.18
C HIS A 106 3.24 4.30 5.56
N HIS A 107 3.90 3.35 6.25
CA HIS A 107 3.48 2.91 7.58
C HIS A 107 3.66 4.02 8.62
N ILE A 108 4.81 4.69 8.63
CA ILE A 108 5.10 5.77 9.58
C ILE A 108 4.14 6.95 9.37
N PHE A 109 3.94 7.38 8.11
CA PHE A 109 2.98 8.44 7.80
C PHE A 109 1.54 8.03 8.11
N GLY A 110 1.16 6.78 7.85
CA GLY A 110 -0.14 6.22 8.20
C GLY A 110 -0.41 6.29 9.71
N LEU A 111 0.57 5.89 10.52
CA LEU A 111 0.49 5.98 11.98
C LEU A 111 0.36 7.42 12.48
N TYR A 112 1.27 8.28 12.02
CA TYR A 112 1.31 9.68 12.45
C TYR A 112 0.01 10.40 12.11
N TRP A 113 -0.42 10.35 10.85
CA TRP A 113 -1.62 11.05 10.40
C TRP A 113 -2.91 10.41 10.93
N GLY A 114 -2.95 9.09 11.12
CA GLY A 114 -4.10 8.44 11.75
C GLY A 114 -4.34 8.92 13.19
N VAL A 115 -3.28 9.12 13.97
CA VAL A 115 -3.40 9.68 15.33
C VAL A 115 -3.76 11.17 15.28
N VAL A 116 -3.04 11.96 14.48
CA VAL A 116 -3.26 13.42 14.41
C VAL A 116 -4.68 13.75 13.95
N LEU A 117 -5.18 13.10 12.90
CA LEU A 117 -6.52 13.34 12.37
C LEU A 117 -7.62 12.79 13.24
N PHE A 118 -7.35 11.78 14.07
CA PHE A 118 -8.31 11.30 15.07
C PHE A 118 -8.42 12.26 16.25
N VAL A 119 -7.29 12.67 16.83
CA VAL A 119 -7.26 13.57 18.00
C VAL A 119 -7.87 14.93 17.67
N ASN A 120 -7.67 15.41 16.45
CA ASN A 120 -8.16 16.72 16.01
C ASN A 120 -9.39 16.62 15.09
N GLU A 121 -10.09 15.47 15.07
CA GLU A 121 -11.17 15.23 14.10
C GLU A 121 -12.23 16.34 14.09
N ALA A 122 -12.66 16.78 15.29
CA ALA A 122 -13.69 17.80 15.46
C ALA A 122 -13.27 19.20 14.97
N THR A 123 -11.97 19.45 14.78
CA THR A 123 -11.43 20.77 14.43
C THR A 123 -10.79 20.81 13.06
N VAL A 124 -10.44 19.66 12.48
CA VAL A 124 -9.70 19.57 11.21
C VAL A 124 -10.61 19.68 10.00
N CYS A 125 -11.76 18.99 9.99
CA CYS A 125 -12.69 18.99 8.87
C CYS A 125 -14.12 19.26 9.33
N ASP A 126 -14.95 19.78 8.43
CA ASP A 126 -16.39 19.89 8.66
C ASP A 126 -17.00 18.52 8.97
N ALA A 127 -17.95 18.48 9.91
CA ALA A 127 -18.63 17.25 10.32
C ALA A 127 -19.31 16.50 9.16
N SER A 128 -19.72 17.23 8.10
CA SER A 128 -20.32 16.63 6.89
C SER A 128 -19.31 15.87 6.01
N PHE A 129 -18.02 16.19 6.13
CA PHE A 129 -16.95 15.44 5.49
C PHE A 129 -16.47 14.30 6.39
N GLY A 130 -16.39 14.55 7.70
CA GLY A 130 -15.85 13.59 8.67
C GLY A 130 -14.34 13.46 8.59
N ASN A 131 -13.81 12.33 9.05
CA ASN A 131 -12.37 12.13 9.16
C ASN A 131 -11.71 11.77 7.82
N ALA A 132 -10.82 12.65 7.33
CA ALA A 132 -10.06 12.43 6.09
C ALA A 132 -9.25 11.12 6.09
N TYR A 133 -8.74 10.69 7.24
CA TYR A 133 -8.01 9.42 7.35
C TYR A 133 -8.91 8.22 7.03
N VAL A 134 -10.16 8.25 7.47
CA VAL A 134 -11.15 7.18 7.20
C VAL A 134 -11.49 7.13 5.72
N TRP A 135 -11.64 8.29 5.06
CA TRP A 135 -11.78 8.34 3.60
C TRP A 135 -10.60 7.72 2.86
N MET A 136 -9.37 7.93 3.34
CA MET A 136 -8.20 7.36 2.69
C MET A 136 -8.16 5.83 2.79
N GLN A 137 -8.77 5.24 3.82
CA GLN A 137 -8.85 3.79 3.99
C GLN A 137 -9.75 3.11 2.94
N THR A 138 -10.73 3.81 2.37
CA THR A 138 -11.57 3.24 1.29
C THR A 138 -10.77 2.92 0.03
N ASN A 139 -9.55 3.46 -0.08
CA ASN A 139 -8.64 3.25 -1.20
C ASN A 139 -7.85 1.94 -1.12
N GLU A 140 -8.00 1.18 -0.02
CA GLU A 140 -7.31 -0.09 0.18
C GLU A 140 -7.88 -1.27 -0.62
N VAL A 141 -8.97 -1.06 -1.39
CA VAL A 141 -9.56 -2.07 -2.27
C VAL A 141 -8.55 -2.70 -3.24
N SER A 142 -7.58 -1.93 -3.74
CA SER A 142 -6.56 -2.42 -4.66
C SER A 142 -5.57 -3.39 -4.01
N THR A 143 -5.42 -3.33 -2.68
CA THR A 143 -4.44 -4.10 -1.91
C THR A 143 -4.75 -5.59 -1.95
N GLY A 144 -6.02 -5.99 -2.00
CA GLY A 144 -6.41 -7.38 -2.21
C GLY A 144 -5.89 -7.96 -3.53
N PHE A 145 -6.12 -7.23 -4.64
CA PHE A 145 -5.65 -7.65 -5.96
C PHE A 145 -4.12 -7.63 -6.08
N TYR A 146 -3.45 -6.67 -5.45
CA TYR A 146 -1.99 -6.62 -5.41
C TYR A 146 -1.39 -7.88 -4.78
N ASN A 147 -1.91 -8.28 -3.62
CA ASN A 147 -1.42 -9.46 -2.91
C ASN A 147 -1.77 -10.75 -3.66
N TRP A 148 -2.97 -10.84 -4.26
CA TRP A 148 -3.30 -11.95 -5.15
C TRP A 148 -2.32 -12.05 -6.33
N PHE A 149 -1.98 -10.93 -6.95
CA PHE A 149 -0.99 -10.87 -8.02
C PHE A 149 0.40 -11.35 -7.53
N ARG A 150 0.85 -10.92 -6.36
CA ARG A 150 2.16 -11.35 -5.80
C ARG A 150 2.24 -12.84 -5.46
N LEU A 151 1.12 -13.46 -5.11
CA LEU A 151 1.06 -14.87 -4.76
C LEU A 151 0.99 -15.77 -5.99
N THR A 152 0.36 -15.30 -7.07
CA THR A 152 -0.02 -16.16 -8.20
C THR A 152 0.61 -15.75 -9.53
N ASP A 153 1.20 -14.56 -9.62
CA ASP A 153 1.66 -13.93 -10.87
C ASP A 153 0.56 -13.87 -11.96
N SER A 154 -0.72 -13.92 -11.56
CA SER A 154 -1.88 -13.92 -12.46
C SER A 154 -2.05 -12.60 -13.18
N THR A 155 -2.06 -12.62 -14.52
CA THR A 155 -2.32 -11.44 -15.36
C THR A 155 -3.64 -10.76 -15.02
N VAL A 156 -4.68 -11.53 -14.70
CA VAL A 156 -6.00 -11.00 -14.31
C VAL A 156 -5.89 -10.24 -12.98
N ALA A 157 -5.22 -10.82 -11.98
CA ALA A 157 -4.99 -10.15 -10.70
C ALA A 157 -4.16 -8.86 -10.87
N GLY A 158 -3.16 -8.88 -11.74
CA GLY A 158 -2.36 -7.70 -12.07
C GLY A 158 -3.17 -6.59 -12.75
N ALA A 159 -4.06 -6.95 -13.68
CA ALA A 159 -4.96 -6.00 -14.34
C ALA A 159 -5.99 -5.40 -13.38
N LEU A 160 -6.59 -6.24 -12.52
CA LEU A 160 -7.50 -5.80 -11.46
C LEU A 160 -6.80 -4.88 -10.45
N PHE A 161 -5.56 -5.20 -10.07
CA PHE A 161 -4.74 -4.33 -9.23
C PHE A 161 -4.52 -2.97 -9.88
N ALA A 162 -4.03 -2.93 -11.12
CA ALA A 162 -3.71 -1.68 -11.79
C ALA A 162 -4.95 -0.80 -12.01
N SER A 163 -6.06 -1.38 -12.44
CA SER A 163 -7.33 -0.68 -12.66
C SER A 163 -7.94 -0.18 -11.36
N SER A 164 -8.04 -1.03 -10.33
CA SER A 164 -8.56 -0.61 -9.02
C SER A 164 -7.67 0.45 -8.37
N PHE A 165 -6.35 0.33 -8.44
CA PHE A 165 -5.41 1.34 -7.92
C PHE A 165 -5.61 2.68 -8.62
N PHE A 166 -5.73 2.68 -9.95
CA PHE A 166 -5.98 3.90 -10.70
C PHE A 166 -7.31 4.54 -10.29
N LEU A 167 -8.40 3.77 -10.23
CA LEU A 167 -9.72 4.31 -9.92
C LEU A 167 -9.82 4.81 -8.47
N SER A 168 -9.39 4.02 -7.48
CA SER A 168 -9.53 4.39 -6.07
C SER A 168 -8.46 5.38 -5.62
N ARG A 169 -7.21 5.21 -6.04
CA ARG A 169 -6.09 5.99 -5.48
C ARG A 169 -5.72 7.21 -6.31
N VAL A 170 -6.00 7.20 -7.62
CA VAL A 170 -5.71 8.33 -8.52
C VAL A 170 -6.98 9.10 -8.80
N VAL A 171 -7.97 8.49 -9.46
CA VAL A 171 -9.19 9.20 -9.90
C VAL A 171 -10.00 9.69 -8.70
N PHE A 172 -10.37 8.80 -7.78
CA PHE A 172 -11.19 9.17 -6.63
C PHE A 172 -10.48 10.18 -5.71
N ASN A 173 -9.18 10.03 -5.45
CA ASN A 173 -8.46 11.03 -4.68
C ASN A 173 -8.37 12.39 -5.39
N THR A 174 -8.07 12.42 -6.69
CA THR A 174 -7.91 13.67 -7.44
C THR A 174 -9.23 14.41 -7.61
N VAL A 175 -10.30 13.67 -7.94
CA VAL A 175 -11.58 14.26 -8.35
C VAL A 175 -12.50 14.50 -7.15
N TYR A 176 -12.38 13.69 -6.09
CA TYR A 176 -13.30 13.73 -4.95
C TYR A 176 -12.61 14.15 -3.65
N ILE A 177 -11.60 13.41 -3.18
CA ILE A 177 -11.01 13.64 -1.85
C ILE A 177 -10.26 14.97 -1.77
N ILE A 178 -9.31 15.23 -2.67
CA ILE A 178 -8.48 16.44 -2.62
C ILE A 178 -9.33 17.71 -2.69
N PRO A 179 -10.30 17.87 -3.61
CA PRO A 179 -11.15 19.05 -3.65
C PRO A 179 -11.97 19.23 -2.36
N ARG A 180 -12.56 18.14 -1.84
CA ARG A 180 -13.34 18.23 -0.60
C ARG A 180 -12.47 18.60 0.59
N VAL A 181 -11.34 17.92 0.77
CA VAL A 181 -10.35 18.23 1.82
C VAL A 181 -9.89 19.69 1.72
N ALA A 182 -9.62 20.21 0.51
CA ALA A 182 -9.22 21.60 0.33
C ALA A 182 -10.33 22.61 0.67
N SER A 183 -11.60 22.24 0.49
CA SER A 183 -12.76 23.12 0.73
C SER A 183 -13.37 23.00 2.13
N GLN A 184 -13.20 21.86 2.80
CA GLN A 184 -13.91 21.48 4.03
C GLN A 184 -12.96 21.20 5.20
N CYS A 185 -11.64 21.24 4.99
CA CYS A 185 -10.66 21.01 6.05
C CYS A 185 -9.66 22.15 6.19
N GLN A 186 -9.01 22.23 7.36
CA GLN A 186 -7.99 23.20 7.66
C GLN A 186 -6.75 23.03 6.74
N PRO A 187 -6.32 24.08 6.01
CA PRO A 187 -5.25 23.98 5.02
C PRO A 187 -3.93 23.39 5.53
N LEU A 188 -3.57 23.63 6.80
CA LEU A 188 -2.33 23.11 7.39
C LEU A 188 -2.31 21.57 7.42
N TYR A 189 -3.43 20.94 7.77
CA TYR A 189 -3.57 19.49 7.82
C TYR A 189 -3.61 18.89 6.40
N VAL A 190 -4.20 19.61 5.44
CA VAL A 190 -4.18 19.24 4.02
C VAL A 190 -2.75 19.21 3.48
N LEU A 191 -1.97 20.26 3.75
CA LEU A 191 -0.57 20.35 3.33
C LEU A 191 0.28 19.27 4.00
N GLY A 192 0.04 19.00 5.28
CA GLY A 192 0.72 17.93 6.02
C GLY A 192 0.44 16.53 5.47
N CYS A 193 -0.81 16.24 5.08
CA CYS A 193 -1.20 14.95 4.48
C CYS A 193 -0.79 14.81 3.01
N SER A 194 -0.45 15.92 2.33
CA SER A 194 -0.10 15.92 0.90
C SER A 194 1.00 14.94 0.50
N PRO A 195 2.07 14.68 1.28
CA PRO A 195 3.08 13.69 0.93
C PRO A 195 2.51 12.27 0.78
N PHE A 196 1.48 11.93 1.56
CA PHE A 196 0.82 10.63 1.47
C PHE A 196 0.03 10.50 0.15
N PHE A 197 -0.66 11.57 -0.27
CA PHE A 197 -1.31 11.59 -1.59
C PHE A 197 -0.27 11.52 -2.72
N MET A 198 0.84 12.25 -2.60
CA MET A 198 1.95 12.20 -3.56
C MET A 198 2.53 10.81 -3.73
N LEU A 199 2.67 10.05 -2.63
CA LEU A 199 3.15 8.67 -2.66
C LEU A 199 2.29 7.77 -3.57
N GLN A 200 0.97 7.98 -3.60
CA GLN A 200 0.07 7.20 -4.46
C GLN A 200 0.33 7.45 -5.95
N TYR A 201 0.59 8.69 -6.36
CA TYR A 201 0.93 9.01 -7.75
C TYR A 201 2.30 8.43 -8.15
N VAL A 202 3.28 8.47 -7.25
CA VAL A 202 4.60 7.87 -7.48
C VAL A 202 4.45 6.35 -7.68
N TRP A 203 3.68 5.67 -6.82
CA TRP A 203 3.39 4.26 -6.99
C TRP A 203 2.66 3.96 -8.30
N PHE A 204 1.65 4.74 -8.66
CA PHE A 204 0.97 4.57 -9.93
C PHE A 204 1.93 4.68 -11.12
N TYR A 205 2.81 5.69 -11.12
CA TYR A 205 3.83 5.85 -12.15
C TYR A 205 4.75 4.61 -12.24
N MET A 206 5.18 4.06 -11.11
CA MET A 206 6.01 2.85 -11.08
C MET A 206 5.26 1.62 -11.62
N ILE A 207 3.99 1.46 -11.28
CA ILE A 207 3.12 0.39 -11.77
C ILE A 207 2.94 0.53 -13.29
N ALA A 208 2.55 1.70 -13.77
CA ALA A 208 2.34 1.99 -15.18
C ALA A 208 3.62 1.75 -16.00
N ARG A 209 4.76 2.24 -15.52
CA ARG A 209 6.07 2.00 -16.15
C ARG A 209 6.38 0.52 -16.27
N LYS A 210 6.13 -0.26 -15.21
CA LYS A 210 6.35 -1.72 -15.21
C LYS A 210 5.45 -2.40 -16.24
N LEU A 211 4.17 -2.06 -16.28
CA LEU A 211 3.20 -2.63 -17.23
C LEU A 211 3.58 -2.32 -18.69
N VAL A 212 3.96 -1.08 -18.99
CA VAL A 212 4.40 -0.67 -20.33
C VAL A 212 5.68 -1.43 -20.72
N SER A 213 6.64 -1.55 -19.81
CA SER A 213 7.91 -2.26 -20.08
C SER A 213 7.75 -3.76 -20.29
N SER A 214 6.69 -4.35 -19.73
CA SER A 214 6.36 -5.78 -19.85
C SER A 214 5.39 -6.08 -21.00
N ALA A 215 4.96 -5.07 -21.76
CA ALA A 215 4.03 -5.26 -22.86
C ALA A 215 4.68 -6.13 -23.97
N PRO A 216 3.94 -7.06 -24.60
CA PRO A 216 4.47 -8.00 -25.60
C PRO A 216 5.24 -7.32 -26.75
N GLY A 217 4.82 -6.11 -27.16
CA GLY A 217 5.52 -5.31 -28.18
C GLY A 217 6.91 -4.82 -27.73
N ALA A 218 7.04 -4.37 -26.48
CA ALA A 218 8.32 -3.89 -25.93
C ALA A 218 9.32 -5.04 -25.69
N LEU A 219 8.83 -6.23 -25.35
CA LEU A 219 9.62 -7.46 -25.25
C LEU A 219 10.09 -7.95 -26.63
N ARG A 220 9.23 -7.85 -27.66
CA ARG A 220 9.57 -8.17 -29.05
C ARG A 220 10.63 -7.24 -29.60
N ASP A 221 10.54 -5.94 -29.33
CA ASP A 221 11.53 -4.95 -29.78
C ASP A 221 12.87 -5.09 -29.06
N LYS A 222 12.87 -5.41 -27.76
CA LYS A 222 14.11 -5.75 -27.03
C LYS A 222 14.78 -7.01 -27.56
N ASN A 223 14.02 -8.06 -27.86
CA ASN A 223 14.57 -9.28 -28.44
C ASN A 223 15.09 -9.08 -29.88
N LEU A 224 14.41 -8.23 -30.67
CA LEU A 224 14.87 -7.83 -32.01
C LEU A 224 16.15 -6.98 -31.96
N GLN A 225 16.30 -6.10 -30.98
CA GLN A 225 17.54 -5.33 -30.79
C GLN A 225 18.70 -6.22 -30.30
N LEU A 226 18.43 -7.18 -29.40
CA LEU A 226 19.42 -8.17 -28.98
C LEU A 226 19.89 -9.08 -30.13
N GLN A 227 18.99 -9.45 -31.04
CA GLN A 227 19.36 -10.20 -32.25
C GLN A 227 20.15 -9.36 -33.27
N LYS A 228 19.88 -8.05 -33.39
CA LYS A 228 20.66 -7.15 -34.26
C LYS A 228 22.05 -6.78 -33.72
N GLY A 229 22.29 -6.99 -32.42
CA GLY A 229 23.57 -6.72 -31.77
C GLY A 229 24.50 -7.94 -31.65
N ALA A 230 24.06 -9.14 -32.04
CA ALA A 230 24.90 -10.32 -32.08
C ALA A 230 25.69 -10.37 -33.41
N PRO A 231 27.03 -10.45 -33.40
CA PRO A 231 27.78 -10.72 -34.62
C PRO A 231 27.37 -12.08 -35.17
N SER A 232 27.04 -12.16 -36.46
CA SER A 232 26.85 -13.44 -37.15
C SER A 232 28.19 -14.16 -37.19
N THR A 233 28.36 -15.19 -36.36
CA THR A 233 29.42 -16.18 -36.58
C THR A 233 28.96 -17.14 -37.67
N ASP A 234 29.02 -16.66 -38.92
CA ASP A 234 29.10 -17.51 -40.09
C ASP A 234 30.50 -17.35 -40.66
N GLU A 235 31.39 -18.28 -40.31
CA GLU A 235 32.51 -18.69 -41.15
C GLU A 235 33.00 -20.07 -40.68
N TYR A 236 32.57 -21.10 -41.41
CA TYR A 236 33.33 -22.34 -41.53
C TYR A 236 34.66 -22.02 -42.22
N PRO A 237 35.74 -22.72 -41.85
CA PRO A 237 36.29 -23.62 -42.86
C PRO A 237 36.57 -25.02 -42.33
N THR A 238 36.20 -25.97 -43.17
CA THR A 238 36.71 -27.33 -43.28
C THR A 238 38.23 -27.35 -43.39
N GLU A 239 38.91 -28.17 -42.60
CA GLU A 239 40.08 -28.89 -43.09
C GLU A 239 40.27 -30.23 -42.36
N GLU A 240 40.35 -31.28 -43.16
CA GLU A 240 40.72 -32.64 -42.78
C GLU A 240 42.15 -32.67 -42.24
N THR A 241 42.40 -33.44 -41.16
CA THR A 241 43.61 -34.27 -41.17
C THR A 241 43.40 -35.57 -40.39
N LYS A 242 43.65 -36.66 -41.11
CA LYS A 242 43.65 -38.06 -40.72
C LYS A 242 44.98 -38.46 -40.07
N LYS A 243 44.89 -39.54 -39.27
CA LYS A 243 45.87 -40.63 -38.98
C LYS A 243 46.83 -40.50 -37.80
N GLU A 244 46.67 -41.44 -36.85
CA GLU A 244 47.60 -42.54 -36.46
C GLU A 244 48.52 -42.09 -35.30
N ALA A 245 48.68 -42.79 -34.17
CA ALA A 245 48.41 -44.16 -33.75
C ALA A 245 48.12 -44.20 -32.23
#